data_AF-A0A2S8B155-F1
#
_entry.id   AF-A0A2S8B155-F1
#
_cell.length_a   1.000
_cell.length_b   1.000
_cell.length_c   1.000
_cell.angle_alpha   90.00
_cell.angle_beta   90.00
_cell.angle_gamma   90.00
#
_symmetry.space_group_name_H-M   'P 1'
#
loop_
_entity.id
_entity.type
_entity.pdbx_description
1 polymer ?
#
loop_
_entity_poly.entity_id
_entity_poly.type
_entity_poly.pdbx_seq_one_letter_code
_entity_poly.pdbx_strand_id
1 'polypeptide(L)' 'MQGSMLTVSAVSAVIAAAAEYADYRRRHRRDVDAVGFMPWRGIALVSLTVALFAAAFGLKG' A
#
# COMPACT_ATOMS: atom_id res chain seq x y z
N MET A 1 -3.97 2.83 23.16
CA MET A 1 -2.93 3.04 22.12
C MET A 1 -2.82 1.88 21.12
N GLN A 2 -3.08 0.62 21.51
CA GLN A 2 -3.12 -0.52 20.56
C GLN A 2 -4.13 -0.33 19.41
N GLY A 3 -5.39 0.02 19.73
CA GLY A 3 -6.45 0.14 18.74
C GLY A 3 -6.12 1.10 17.58
N SER A 4 -5.48 2.24 17.89
CA SER A 4 -5.05 3.20 16.87
C SER A 4 -3.96 2.65 15.94
N MET A 5 -3.05 1.80 16.43
CA MET A 5 -1.99 1.23 15.59
C MET A 5 -2.52 0.13 14.66
N LEU A 6 -3.46 -0.68 15.13
CA LEU A 6 -4.12 -1.69 14.28
C LEU A 6 -4.97 -1.03 13.18
N THR A 7 -5.64 0.09 13.48
CA THR A 7 -6.35 0.86 12.45
C THR A 7 -5.39 1.41 11.39
N VAL A 8 -4.24 1.97 11.79
CA VAL A 8 -3.20 2.43 10.85
C VAL A 8 -2.70 1.27 9.99
N SER A 9 -2.45 0.11 10.59
CA SER A 9 -2.04 -1.09 9.87
C SER A 9 -3.07 -1.49 8.80
N ALA A 10 -4.35 -1.54 9.16
CA ALA A 10 -5.41 -1.93 8.25
C ALA A 10 -5.56 -0.94 7.07
N VAL A 11 -5.54 0.37 7.35
CA VAL A 11 -5.64 1.41 6.32
C VAL A 11 -4.42 1.35 5.38
N SER A 12 -3.21 1.22 5.93
CA SER A 12 -2.00 1.11 5.12
C SER A 12 -1.98 -0.16 4.26
N ALA A 13 -2.50 -1.29 4.76
CA ALA A 13 -2.65 -2.51 3.97
C ALA A 13 -3.61 -2.33 2.79
N VAL A 14 -4.73 -1.62 2.99
CA VAL A 14 -5.68 -1.30 1.91
C VAL A 14 -5.03 -0.42 0.83
N ILE A 15 -4.25 0.59 1.23
CA ILE A 15 -3.54 1.47 0.28
C ILE A 15 -2.48 0.67 -0.50
N ALA A 16 -1.75 -0.23 0.15
CA ALA A 16 -0.78 -1.10 -0.52
C ALA A 16 -1.46 -2.00 -1.57
N ALA A 17 -2.59 -2.60 -1.22
CA ALA A 17 -3.37 -3.44 -2.14
C ALA A 17 -3.91 -2.63 -3.32
N ALA A 18 -4.42 -1.43 -3.09
CA ALA A 18 -4.91 -0.54 -4.14
C ALA A 18 -3.79 -0.12 -5.10
N ALA A 19 -2.59 0.17 -4.57
CA ALA A 19 -1.43 0.54 -5.37
C ALA A 19 -0.94 -0.61 -6.26
N GLU A 20 -0.85 -1.83 -5.74
CA GLU A 20 -0.51 -3.02 -6.54
C GLU A 20 -1.60 -3.35 -7.57
N TYR A 21 -2.88 -3.19 -7.23
CA TYR A 21 -3.96 -3.38 -8.19
C TYR A 21 -3.91 -2.34 -9.32
N ALA A 22 -3.62 -1.08 -9.00
CA ALA A 22 -3.43 -0.04 -10.00
C ALA A 22 -2.24 -0.35 -10.91
N ASP A 23 -1.13 -0.85 -10.35
CA ASP A 23 0.04 -1.25 -11.14
C ASP A 23 -0.21 -2.49 -11.99
N TYR A 24 -0.95 -3.48 -11.47
CA TYR A 24 -1.41 -4.64 -12.23
C TYR A 24 -2.27 -4.21 -13.42
N ARG A 25 -3.26 -3.33 -13.18
CA ARG A 25 -4.07 -2.74 -14.26
C ARG A 25 -3.17 -2.01 -15.25
N ARG A 26 -2.12 -1.30 -14.78
CA ARG A 26 -1.18 -0.60 -15.67
C ARG A 26 -0.38 -1.54 -16.57
N ARG A 27 0.12 -2.65 -16.03
CA ARG A 27 0.87 -3.68 -16.78
C ARG A 27 0.01 -4.40 -17.81
N HIS A 28 -1.30 -4.47 -17.58
CA HIS A 28 -2.26 -5.08 -18.51
C HIS A 28 -2.93 -4.06 -19.45
N ARG A 29 -2.40 -2.83 -19.56
CA ARG A 29 -2.93 -1.84 -20.50
C ARG A 29 -2.53 -2.19 -21.93
N ARG A 30 -3.49 -1.99 -22.84
CA ARG A 30 -3.31 -2.16 -24.28
C ARG A 30 -2.47 -1.03 -24.90
N ASP A 31 -2.43 0.12 -24.23
CA ASP A 31 -1.66 1.30 -24.61
C ASP A 31 -0.50 1.49 -23.61
N VAL A 32 0.71 1.27 -24.09
CA VAL A 32 1.96 1.31 -23.31
C VAL A 32 2.50 2.74 -23.15
N ASP A 33 2.05 3.67 -23.99
CA ASP A 33 2.55 5.05 -24.02
C ASP A 33 1.83 5.95 -23.00
N ALA A 34 0.70 5.49 -22.44
CA ALA A 34 -0.01 6.12 -21.33
C ALA A 34 0.70 5.91 -19.96
N VAL A 35 1.97 6.32 -19.87
CA VAL A 35 2.80 6.22 -18.66
C VAL A 35 2.44 7.36 -17.70
N GLY A 36 1.35 7.20 -16.94
CA GLY A 36 0.98 8.18 -15.91
C GLY A 36 2.08 8.32 -14.85
N PHE A 37 2.44 9.55 -14.49
CA PHE A 37 3.57 9.95 -13.62
C PHE A 37 3.54 9.41 -12.17
N MET A 38 2.50 8.65 -11.80
CA MET A 38 2.30 8.15 -10.43
C MET A 38 3.18 6.92 -10.13
N PRO A 39 4.05 6.95 -9.10
CA PRO A 39 4.93 5.83 -8.75
C PRO A 39 4.22 4.79 -7.87
N TRP A 40 3.32 3.99 -8.47
CA TRP A 40 2.50 3.01 -7.71
C TRP A 40 3.33 2.02 -6.89
N ARG A 41 4.45 1.53 -7.43
CA ARG A 41 5.33 0.62 -6.68
C ARG A 41 5.94 1.29 -5.45
N GLY A 42 6.26 2.58 -5.52
CA GLY A 42 6.73 3.36 -4.37
C GLY A 42 5.66 3.49 -3.30
N ILE A 43 4.42 3.78 -3.71
CA ILE A 43 3.27 3.86 -2.79
C ILE A 43 3.01 2.51 -2.11
N ALA A 44 3.04 1.41 -2.87
CA ALA A 44 2.87 0.06 -2.34
C ALA A 44 3.93 -0.28 -1.29
N LEU A 45 5.21 -0.03 -1.58
CA LEU A 45 6.32 -0.29 -0.66
C LEU A 45 6.20 0.48 0.65
N VAL A 46 5.93 1.79 0.58
CA VAL A 46 5.79 2.63 1.78
C VAL A 46 4.57 2.19 2.59
N SER A 47 3.44 1.93 1.93
CA SER A 47 2.21 1.52 2.61
C SER A 47 2.36 0.15 3.29
N LEU A 48 3.02 -0.80 2.62
CA LEU A 48 3.31 -2.11 3.20
C LEU A 48 4.24 -1.99 4.41
N THR A 49 5.27 -1.15 4.31
CA THR A 49 6.20 -0.89 5.40
C THR A 49 5.46 -0.34 6.62
N VAL A 50 4.64 0.70 6.44
CA VAL A 50 3.84 1.29 7.53
C VAL A 50 2.89 0.25 8.13
N ALA A 51 2.24 -0.58 7.29
CA ALA A 51 1.34 -1.62 7.76
C ALA A 51 2.06 -2.63 8.67
N LEU A 52 3.22 -3.13 8.24
CA LEU A 52 4.01 -4.10 9.01
C LEU A 52 4.49 -3.54 10.35
N PHE A 53 5.01 -2.31 10.36
CA PHE A 53 5.43 -1.68 11.60
C PHE A 53 4.25 -1.39 12.54
N ALA A 54 3.16 -0.85 12.02
CA ALA A 54 1.96 -0.57 12.81
C ALA A 54 1.34 -1.85 13.40
N ALA A 55 1.32 -2.96 12.64
CA ALA A 55 0.92 -4.26 13.16
C ALA A 55 1.87 -4.76 14.25
N ALA A 56 3.19 -4.71 14.03
CA ALA A 56 4.18 -5.19 14.98
C ALA A 56 4.11 -4.44 16.33
N PHE A 57 3.94 -3.12 16.31
CA PHE A 57 3.79 -2.33 17.52
C PHE A 57 2.40 -2.45 18.14
N GLY A 58 1.35 -2.56 17.33
CA GLY A 58 -0.02 -2.76 17.80
C GLY A 58 -0.27 -4.11 18.47
N LEU A 59 0.49 -5.14 18.09
CA LEU A 59 0.43 -6.49 18.69
C LEU A 59 1.36 -6.66 19.91
N LYS A 60 2.37 -5.79 20.06
CA LYS A 60 3.36 -5.85 21.13
C LYS A 60 2.98 -5.04 22.37
N GLY A 61 2.19 -3.97 22.20
CA GLY A 61 1.59 -3.24 23.32
C GLY A 61 0.43 -4.01 23.91
#